data_AF-A0A6I5ZWX2-F1
#
_entry.id   AF-A0A6I5ZWX2-F1
#
_cell.length_a   1.000
_cell.length_b   1.000
_cell.length_c   1.000
_cell.angle_alpha   90.00
_cell.angle_beta   90.00
_cell.angle_gamma   90.00
#
_symmetry.space_group_name_H-M   'P 1'
#
loop_
_entity.id
_entity.type
_entity.pdbx_description
1 polymer ?
#
loop_
_entity_poly.entity_id
_entity_poly.type
_entity_poly.pdbx_seq_one_letter_code
_entity_poly.pdbx_strand_id
1 'polypeptide(L)'
;MVLDARIRFLRTEEGGRLRAPADGVRSQLDLGEVKTSCIVHTRDARKEIALGEEQNVRIELIFGSLYEAAARRLTNIDLYEGNKLVARGLTIETHVEEG
;
A
#
# COMPACT_ATOMS: atom_id res chain seq x y z
N MET A 1 -12.13 -3.68 -3.26
CA MET A 1 -11.69 -3.75 -1.83
C MET A 1 -10.59 -2.74 -1.66
N VAL A 2 -10.77 -1.84 -0.70
CA VAL A 2 -9.94 -0.66 -0.55
C VAL A 2 -9.56 -0.48 0.92
N LEU A 3 -8.30 -0.15 1.18
CA LEU A 3 -7.80 0.20 2.50
C LEU A 3 -7.44 1.68 2.51
N ASP A 4 -8.00 2.43 3.45
CA ASP A 4 -7.41 3.71 3.82
C ASP A 4 -6.27 3.42 4.81
N ALA A 5 -5.08 3.93 4.52
CA ALA A 5 -3.89 3.63 5.30
C ALA A 5 -3.01 4.86 5.47
N ARG A 6 -2.19 4.85 6.51
CA ARG A 6 -1.06 5.77 6.65
C ARG A 6 0.21 4.98 6.44
N ILE A 7 0.96 5.32 5.39
CA ILE A 7 2.19 4.62 5.03
C ILE A 7 3.36 5.59 4.85
N ARG A 8 4.57 5.04 4.93
CA ARG A 8 5.82 5.71 4.60
C ARG A 8 6.57 4.86 3.59
N PHE A 9 6.75 5.38 2.38
CA PHE A 9 7.69 4.77 1.44
C PHE A 9 9.11 4.93 1.97
N LEU A 10 9.88 3.85 1.96
CA LEU A 10 11.23 3.83 2.50
C LEU A 10 12.18 4.64 1.60
N ARG A 11 13.12 5.36 2.21
CA ARG A 11 14.17 6.06 1.47
C ARG A 11 15.17 5.07 0.89
N THR A 12 15.99 5.54 -0.04
CA THR A 12 17.01 4.70 -0.70
C THR A 12 17.99 4.09 0.30
N GLU A 13 18.45 4.87 1.28
CA GLU A 13 19.37 4.44 2.34
C GLU A 13 18.75 3.40 3.30
N GLU A 14 17.44 3.26 3.29
CA GLU A 14 16.69 2.26 4.06
C GLU A 14 16.43 0.98 3.23
N GLY A 15 17.03 0.89 2.03
CA GLY A 15 16.77 -0.18 1.07
C GLY A 15 15.47 -0.01 0.31
N GLY A 16 14.84 1.17 0.32
CA GLY A 16 13.62 1.50 -0.40
C GLY A 16 13.84 1.91 -1.87
N ARG A 17 12.92 2.68 -2.43
CA ARG A 17 13.00 3.10 -3.85
C ARG A 17 14.11 4.12 -4.09
N LEU A 18 14.64 4.13 -5.32
CA LEU A 18 15.58 5.17 -5.80
C LEU A 18 14.88 6.48 -6.15
N ARG A 19 13.57 6.43 -6.45
CA ARG A 19 12.75 7.58 -6.86
C ARG A 19 11.38 7.50 -6.21
N ALA A 20 10.81 8.66 -5.93
CA ALA A 20 9.42 8.80 -5.49
C ALA A 20 8.48 8.01 -6.43
N PRO A 21 7.57 7.18 -5.90
CA PRO A 21 6.51 6.62 -6.72
C PRO A 21 5.52 7.71 -7.16
N ALA A 22 4.99 7.56 -8.37
CA ALA A 22 3.83 8.33 -8.80
C ALA A 22 2.56 7.82 -8.11
N ASP A 23 1.53 8.66 -8.09
CA ASP A 23 0.16 8.21 -7.81
C ASP A 23 -0.23 7.06 -8.76
N GLY A 24 -0.95 6.06 -8.23
CA GLY A 24 -1.30 4.84 -8.97
C GLY A 24 -0.17 3.83 -9.10
N VAL A 25 0.88 3.91 -8.27
CA VAL A 25 1.96 2.92 -8.26
C VAL A 25 1.42 1.54 -7.92
N ARG A 26 1.87 0.52 -8.67
CA ARG A 26 1.58 -0.89 -8.38
C ARG A 26 2.61 -1.47 -7.43
N SER A 27 2.14 -2.13 -6.39
CA SER A 27 2.95 -2.83 -5.40
C SER A 27 2.27 -4.15 -5.00
N GLN A 28 2.88 -4.88 -4.09
CA GLN A 28 2.33 -6.10 -3.51
C GLN A 28 2.12 -5.87 -2.01
N LEU A 29 0.88 -5.97 -1.55
CA LEU A 29 0.55 -5.92 -0.14
C LEU A 29 0.77 -7.27 0.50
N ASP A 30 1.51 -7.30 1.60
CA ASP A 30 1.66 -8.49 2.43
C ASP A 30 0.45 -8.68 3.33
N LEU A 31 -0.24 -9.82 3.18
CA LEU A 31 -1.38 -10.23 4.00
C LEU A 31 -0.98 -11.27 5.06
N GLY A 32 0.33 -11.50 5.26
CA GLY A 32 0.89 -12.46 6.20
C GLY A 32 1.26 -13.78 5.52
N GLU A 33 0.27 -14.55 5.06
CA GLU A 33 0.51 -15.84 4.39
C GLU A 33 0.77 -15.69 2.88
N VAL A 34 0.30 -14.57 2.30
CA VAL A 34 0.33 -14.33 0.85
C VAL A 34 0.57 -12.85 0.58
N LYS A 35 1.21 -12.56 -0.56
CA LYS A 35 1.31 -11.21 -1.12
C LYS A 35 0.34 -11.07 -2.28
N THR A 36 -0.43 -9.99 -2.30
CA THR A 36 -1.38 -9.71 -3.38
C THR A 36 -1.10 -8.36 -4.03
N SER A 37 -1.32 -8.26 -5.34
CA SER A 37 -1.09 -7.01 -6.07
C SER A 37 -2.11 -5.94 -5.66
N CYS A 38 -1.61 -4.72 -5.47
CA CYS A 38 -2.41 -3.56 -5.14
C CYS A 38 -1.95 -2.31 -5.91
N ILE A 39 -2.82 -1.31 -5.96
CA ILE A 39 -2.52 0.03 -6.47
C ILE A 39 -2.56 0.99 -5.29
N VAL A 40 -1.55 1.85 -5.17
CA VAL A 40 -1.47 2.86 -4.12
C VAL A 40 -1.79 4.23 -4.72
N HIS A 41 -2.77 4.88 -4.14
CA HIS A 41 -3.23 6.20 -4.53
C HIS A 41 -2.94 7.25 -3.45
N THR A 42 -2.48 8.43 -3.87
CA THR A 42 -2.45 9.61 -3.00
C THR A 42 -3.87 10.04 -2.68
N ARG A 43 -4.10 10.53 -1.45
CA ARG A 43 -5.39 11.19 -1.12
C ARG A 43 -5.39 12.68 -1.46
N ASP A 44 -4.21 13.27 -1.56
CA ASP A 44 -4.03 14.66 -1.96
C ASP A 44 -3.93 14.74 -3.49
N ALA A 45 -4.16 15.93 -4.08
CA ALA A 45 -3.91 16.20 -5.51
C ALA A 45 -2.41 16.14 -5.92
N ARG A 46 -1.57 15.47 -5.12
CA ARG A 46 -0.15 15.22 -5.38
C ARG A 46 -0.02 14.13 -6.44
N LYS A 47 0.84 14.38 -7.43
CA LYS A 47 1.17 13.42 -8.48
C LYS A 47 2.24 12.41 -8.06
N GLU A 48 2.96 12.69 -6.99
CA GLU A 48 4.04 11.87 -6.46
C GLU A 48 3.88 11.66 -4.95
N ILE A 49 4.38 10.52 -4.49
CA ILE A 49 4.42 10.07 -3.11
C ILE A 49 5.84 10.29 -2.58
N ALA A 50 5.97 11.06 -1.49
CA ALA A 50 7.28 11.39 -0.94
C ALA A 50 7.95 10.15 -0.31
N LEU A 51 9.27 10.03 -0.49
CA LEU A 51 10.05 9.01 0.22
C LEU A 51 10.39 9.52 1.62
N GLY A 52 10.26 8.65 2.62
CA GLY A 52 10.64 8.92 3.99
C GLY A 52 9.59 9.69 4.80
N GLU A 53 8.49 10.11 4.20
CA GLU A 53 7.40 10.83 4.88
C GLU A 53 6.18 9.93 5.07
N GLU A 54 5.54 10.03 6.23
CA GLU A 54 4.23 9.39 6.45
C GLU A 54 3.14 10.15 5.71
N GLN A 55 2.28 9.42 5.01
CA GLN A 55 1.17 10.00 4.26
C GLN A 55 -0.04 9.08 4.24
N ASN A 56 -1.21 9.71 4.24
CA ASN A 56 -2.47 9.01 4.05
C ASN A 56 -2.64 8.65 2.57
N VAL A 57 -2.92 7.38 2.32
CA VAL A 57 -3.09 6.81 0.99
C VAL A 57 -4.34 5.94 0.96
N ARG A 58 -4.80 5.68 -0.26
CA ARG A 58 -5.79 4.66 -0.55
C ARG A 58 -5.08 3.49 -1.22
N ILE A 59 -5.24 2.27 -0.72
CA ILE A 59 -4.66 1.05 -1.28
C ILE A 59 -5.80 0.21 -1.84
N GLU A 60 -5.84 0.05 -3.16
CA GLU A 60 -6.85 -0.75 -3.86
C GLU A 60 -6.27 -2.14 -4.17
N LEU A 61 -6.95 -3.20 -3.70
CA LEU A 61 -6.54 -4.57 -4.02
C LEU A 61 -7.09 -4.99 -5.39
N ILE A 62 -6.20 -5.44 -6.28
CA ILE A 62 -6.59 -5.92 -7.62
C ILE A 62 -7.51 -7.16 -7.52
N PHE A 63 -7.25 -8.03 -6.54
CA PHE A 63 -8.05 -9.24 -6.28
C PHE A 63 -8.82 -9.13 -4.96
N GLY A 64 -9.50 -7.99 -4.76
CA GLY A 64 -10.13 -7.65 -3.49
C GLY A 64 -11.08 -8.71 -2.92
N SER A 65 -11.95 -9.29 -3.75
CA SER A 65 -12.93 -10.30 -3.32
C SER A 65 -12.28 -11.60 -2.84
N LEU A 66 -11.16 -11.99 -3.43
CA LEU A 66 -10.44 -13.21 -3.05
C LEU A 66 -9.78 -13.09 -1.67
N TYR A 67 -9.37 -11.87 -1.31
CA TYR A 67 -8.57 -11.60 -0.11
C TYR A 67 -9.29 -10.78 0.95
N GLU A 68 -10.61 -10.59 0.82
CA GLU A 68 -11.39 -9.72 1.71
C GLU A 68 -11.20 -10.05 3.18
N ALA A 69 -11.36 -11.33 3.55
CA ALA A 69 -11.26 -11.76 4.95
C ALA A 69 -9.87 -11.52 5.55
N ALA A 70 -8.81 -11.68 4.76
CA ALA A 70 -7.45 -11.42 5.20
C ALA A 70 -7.20 -9.92 5.36
N ALA A 71 -7.58 -9.12 4.36
CA ALA A 71 -7.34 -7.69 4.39
C ALA A 71 -8.24 -6.94 5.42
N ARG A 72 -9.42 -7.45 5.78
CA ARG A 72 -10.22 -6.93 6.92
C ARG A 72 -9.52 -7.05 8.28
N ARG A 73 -8.60 -8.00 8.43
CA ARG A 73 -7.83 -8.21 9.67
C ARG A 73 -6.46 -7.54 9.64
N LEU A 74 -6.10 -6.92 8.52
CA LEU A 74 -4.77 -6.37 8.32
C LEU A 74 -4.60 -5.05 9.07
N THR A 75 -3.74 -5.04 10.08
CA THR A 75 -3.39 -3.82 10.82
C THR A 75 -2.10 -3.18 10.32
N ASN A 76 -1.08 -4.01 10.05
CA ASN A 76 0.21 -3.55 9.55
C ASN A 76 0.24 -3.63 8.03
N ILE A 77 0.75 -2.59 7.39
CA ILE A 77 0.96 -2.54 5.95
C ILE A 77 2.45 -2.72 5.68
N ASP A 78 2.80 -3.77 4.94
CA ASP A 78 4.10 -3.89 4.29
C ASP A 78 3.88 -4.01 2.77
N LEU A 79 4.46 -3.08 2.01
CA LEU A 79 4.37 -3.07 0.55
C LEU A 79 5.68 -3.51 -0.08
N TYR A 80 5.59 -4.36 -1.08
CA TYR A 80 6.71 -4.94 -1.79
C TYR A 80 6.68 -4.64 -3.30
N GLU A 81 7.87 -4.58 -3.89
CA GLU A 81 8.09 -4.63 -5.34
C GLU A 81 9.02 -5.82 -5.64
N GLY A 82 8.43 -6.97 -6.00
CA GLY A 82 9.14 -8.24 -6.01
C GLY A 82 9.48 -8.67 -4.57
N ASN A 83 10.75 -8.95 -4.30
CA ASN A 83 11.20 -9.32 -2.94
C ASN A 83 11.59 -8.11 -2.08
N LYS A 84 11.51 -6.90 -2.62
CA LYS A 84 11.99 -5.70 -1.96
C LYS A 84 10.87 -5.01 -1.21
N LEU A 85 11.04 -4.82 0.09
CA LEU A 85 10.15 -3.98 0.89
C LEU A 85 10.35 -2.51 0.51
N VAL A 86 9.27 -1.83 0.11
CA VAL A 86 9.31 -0.44 -0.38
C VAL A 86 8.51 0.54 0.47
N ALA A 87 7.54 0.08 1.26
CA ALA A 87 6.82 0.93 2.21
C ALA A 87 6.35 0.14 3.42
N ARG A 88 6.17 0.84 4.54
CA ARG A 88 5.54 0.32 5.75
C ARG A 88 4.46 1.27 6.26
N GLY A 89 3.50 0.77 7.03
CA GLY A 89 2.47 1.61 7.63
C GLY A 89 1.41 0.86 8.40
N LEU A 90 0.27 1.51 8.57
CA LEU A 90 -0.87 0.98 9.30
C LEU A 90 -2.17 1.22 8.51
N THR A 91 -3.05 0.22 8.53
CA THR A 91 -4.43 0.36 8.07
C THR A 91 -5.19 1.27 9.03
N ILE A 92 -5.92 2.24 8.49
CA ILE A 92 -6.83 3.12 9.23
C ILE A 92 -8.25 2.54 9.15
N GLU A 93 -8.71 2.25 7.94
CA GLU A 93 -10.06 1.75 7.67
C GLU A 93 -10.06 0.82 6.46
N THR A 94 -10.97 -0.15 6.45
CA THR A 94 -11.14 -1.10 5.36
C THR A 94 -12.54 -0.97 4.78
N HIS A 95 -12.61 -0.69 3.48
CA HIS A 95 -13.83 -0.54 2.71
C HIS A 95 -14.00 -1.72 1.75
N VAL A 96 -15.19 -2.31 1.76
CA VAL A 96 -15.57 -3.31 0.76
C VAL A 96 -16.38 -2.60 -0.30
N GLU A 97 -15.88 -2.66 -1.52
CA GLU A 97 -16.64 -2.18 -2.67
C GLU A 97 -17.63 -3.26 -3.03
N GLU A 98 -18.92 -2.97 -2.81
CA GLU A 98 -20.01 -3.75 -3.36
C GLU A 98 -19.97 -3.57 -4.89
N GLY A 99 -19.71 -4.66 -5.60
CA GLY A 99 -19.74 -4.70 -7.06
C GLY A 99 -21.14 -4.72 -7.62
#